data_AF-A0AAD9JT08-F1
#
_entry.id   AF-A0AAD9JT08-F1
#
_cell.length_a   1.000
_cell.length_b   1.000
_cell.length_c   1.000
_cell.angle_alpha   90.00
_cell.angle_beta   90.00
_cell.angle_gamma   90.00
#
_symmetry.space_group_name_H-M   'P 1'
#
loop_
_entity.id
_entity.type
_entity.pdbx_description
1 polymer ?
#
loop_
_entity_poly.entity_id
_entity_poly.type
_entity_poly.pdbx_seq_one_letter_code
_entity_poly.pdbx_strand_id
1 'polypeptide(L)'
;MLQCYANVKDMQLAYRIDAALNTGNNIQLLGDGYKEGLYYTHFLRLLCMFEQIDTIMEQYERVTPHAYTPTFTALDDLLQAIDLNDGYKYLPQIWSDLVLFEYARREDLVEHLLTIMAKKKQDQQLQDLFMQIAANVKEKFDEDAKNARLMRPLVLTGRMIGALVLINLNGGDFNKAWEFFDIYLKNKNQINGLPSEVSLVSLCEQCLEAQNVNKCLDTLTAMSDFAYPKLDEMAEKVTAKLSLTQEQRFALYCH
;
A
#
# COMPACT_ATOMS: atom_id res chain seq x y z
N MET A 1 -14.78 4.73 -26.32
CA MET A 1 -14.67 4.61 -24.85
C MET A 1 -14.34 5.94 -24.16
N LEU A 2 -13.29 6.67 -24.56
CA LEU A 2 -12.94 7.98 -23.97
C LEU A 2 -14.14 8.94 -23.83
N GLN A 3 -14.97 9.08 -24.87
CA GLN A 3 -16.14 9.97 -24.82
C GLN A 3 -17.19 9.48 -23.79
N CYS A 4 -17.38 8.17 -23.67
CA CYS A 4 -18.25 7.59 -22.64
C CYS A 4 -17.69 7.89 -21.24
N TYR A 5 -16.39 7.72 -21.05
CA TYR A 5 -15.72 8.02 -19.79
C TYR A 5 -15.74 9.50 -19.41
N ALA A 6 -15.38 10.39 -20.34
CA ALA A 6 -15.18 11.82 -20.05
C ALA A 6 -16.49 12.61 -19.96
N ASN A 7 -17.48 12.28 -20.81
CA ASN A 7 -18.64 13.16 -21.02
C ASN A 7 -19.97 12.51 -20.62
N VAL A 8 -20.19 11.25 -21.00
CA VAL A 8 -21.51 10.61 -20.82
C VAL A 8 -21.63 9.94 -19.44
N LYS A 9 -20.55 9.30 -18.98
CA LYS A 9 -20.49 8.48 -17.77
C LYS A 9 -21.62 7.43 -17.68
N ASP A 10 -21.91 6.80 -18.81
CA ASP A 10 -22.95 5.77 -18.93
C ASP A 10 -22.32 4.38 -19.10
N MET A 11 -22.48 3.56 -18.07
CA MET A 11 -21.92 2.21 -18.02
C MET A 11 -22.67 1.22 -18.92
N GLN A 12 -23.99 1.37 -19.09
CA GLN A 12 -24.76 0.53 -20.01
C GLN A 12 -24.34 0.78 -21.46
N LEU A 13 -24.12 2.03 -21.82
CA LEU A 13 -23.56 2.38 -23.13
C LEU A 13 -22.15 1.80 -23.31
N ALA A 14 -21.31 1.86 -22.27
CA ALA A 14 -19.96 1.28 -22.32
C ALA A 14 -19.98 -0.23 -22.59
N TYR A 15 -20.83 -0.98 -21.90
CA TYR A 15 -21.01 -2.42 -22.15
C TYR A 15 -21.53 -2.72 -23.54
N ARG A 16 -22.45 -1.92 -24.08
CA ARG A 16 -22.93 -2.10 -25.47
C ARG A 16 -21.81 -1.89 -26.48
N ILE A 17 -20.92 -0.92 -26.23
CA ILE A 17 -19.75 -0.68 -27.08
C ILE A 17 -18.75 -1.84 -26.96
N ASP A 18 -18.48 -2.33 -25.75
CA ASP A 18 -17.59 -3.48 -25.52
C ASP A 18 -18.16 -4.77 -26.15
N ALA A 19 -19.45 -5.05 -26.01
CA ALA A 19 -20.09 -6.19 -26.68
C ALA A 19 -19.99 -6.11 -28.21
N ALA A 20 -20.25 -4.93 -28.79
CA ALA A 20 -20.12 -4.74 -30.24
C ALA A 20 -18.68 -4.92 -30.72
N LEU A 21 -17.71 -4.46 -29.93
CA LEU A 21 -16.28 -4.61 -30.21
C LEU A 21 -15.84 -6.09 -30.15
N ASN A 22 -16.33 -6.84 -29.17
CA ASN A 22 -16.02 -8.27 -29.00
C ASN A 22 -16.85 -9.19 -29.94
N THR A 23 -17.61 -8.62 -30.89
CA THR A 23 -18.36 -9.40 -31.88
C THR A 23 -17.49 -9.66 -33.13
N GLY A 24 -17.28 -10.94 -33.45
CA GLY A 24 -16.53 -11.34 -34.64
C GLY A 24 -15.09 -10.81 -34.62
N ASN A 25 -14.67 -10.14 -35.70
CA ASN A 25 -13.33 -9.54 -35.82
C ASN A 25 -13.34 -8.02 -35.58
N ASN A 26 -14.37 -7.47 -34.94
CA ASN A 26 -14.52 -6.03 -34.75
C ASN A 26 -13.41 -5.41 -33.89
N ILE A 27 -12.68 -6.21 -33.10
CA ILE A 27 -11.50 -5.75 -32.37
C ILE A 27 -10.43 -5.13 -33.29
N GLN A 28 -10.34 -5.60 -34.54
CA GLN A 28 -9.45 -5.05 -35.57
C GLN A 28 -9.79 -3.59 -35.94
N LEU A 29 -10.99 -3.13 -35.61
CA LEU A 29 -11.44 -1.75 -35.85
C LEU A 29 -10.83 -0.75 -34.85
N LEU A 30 -10.25 -1.20 -33.73
CA LEU A 30 -9.54 -0.30 -32.80
C LEU A 30 -8.27 0.26 -33.41
N GLY A 31 -7.70 -0.42 -34.40
CA GLY A 31 -6.49 0.00 -35.09
C GLY A 31 -5.24 -0.61 -34.46
N ASP A 32 -4.34 0.24 -33.98
CA ASP A 32 -3.06 -0.17 -33.40
C ASP A 32 -3.16 -0.40 -31.88
N GLY A 33 -2.13 -1.03 -31.31
CA GLY A 33 -2.08 -1.33 -29.88
C GLY A 33 -2.15 -0.10 -28.98
N TYR A 34 -1.79 1.09 -29.48
CA TYR A 34 -1.93 2.33 -28.71
C TYR A 34 -3.41 2.70 -28.53
N LYS A 35 -4.20 2.65 -29.61
CA LYS A 35 -5.64 2.91 -29.54
C LYS A 35 -6.38 1.85 -28.73
N GLU A 36 -5.96 0.60 -28.83
CA GLU A 36 -6.45 -0.50 -28.00
C GLU A 36 -6.17 -0.24 -26.51
N GLY A 37 -4.94 0.15 -26.16
CA GLY A 37 -4.58 0.52 -24.80
C GLY A 37 -5.40 1.70 -24.26
N LEU A 38 -5.65 2.73 -25.08
CA LEU A 38 -6.54 3.83 -24.69
C LEU A 38 -7.97 3.36 -24.47
N TYR A 39 -8.48 2.48 -25.33
CA TYR A 39 -9.83 1.93 -25.19
C TYR A 39 -9.99 1.24 -23.82
N TYR A 40 -9.13 0.27 -23.51
CA TYR A 40 -9.23 -0.50 -22.26
C TYR A 40 -8.91 0.35 -21.03
N THR A 41 -8.01 1.33 -21.14
CA THR A 41 -7.79 2.31 -20.07
C THR A 41 -9.06 3.03 -19.68
N HIS A 42 -9.79 3.58 -20.65
CA HIS A 42 -11.01 4.32 -20.33
C HIS A 42 -12.17 3.39 -19.93
N PHE A 43 -12.17 2.15 -20.41
CA PHE A 43 -13.18 1.17 -19.99
C PHE A 43 -12.97 0.76 -18.53
N LEU A 44 -11.75 0.37 -18.15
CA LEU A 44 -11.40 0.01 -16.78
C LEU A 44 -11.67 1.15 -15.80
N ARG A 45 -11.26 2.38 -16.14
CA ARG A 45 -11.51 3.54 -15.28
C ARG A 45 -13.00 3.83 -15.11
N LEU A 46 -13.82 3.58 -16.14
CA LEU A 46 -15.27 3.72 -16.02
C LEU A 46 -15.88 2.60 -15.14
N LEU A 47 -15.40 1.37 -15.28
CA LEU A 47 -15.77 0.25 -14.40
C LEU A 47 -15.49 0.61 -12.93
N CYS A 48 -14.29 1.12 -12.62
CA CYS A 48 -13.91 1.53 -11.26
C CYS A 48 -14.84 2.60 -10.64
N MET A 49 -15.56 3.37 -11.46
CA MET A 49 -16.48 4.41 -10.97
C MET A 49 -17.89 3.89 -10.68
N PHE A 50 -18.34 2.83 -11.35
CA PHE A 50 -19.77 2.48 -11.40
C PHE A 50 -20.08 1.03 -11.07
N GLU A 51 -19.10 0.12 -11.16
CA GLU A 51 -19.32 -1.30 -10.95
C GLU A 51 -18.87 -1.78 -9.58
N GLN A 52 -19.36 -2.97 -9.20
CA GLN A 52 -18.90 -3.67 -8.01
C GLN A 52 -17.52 -4.29 -8.23
N ILE A 53 -16.74 -4.43 -7.16
CA ILE A 53 -15.34 -4.86 -7.27
C ILE A 53 -15.16 -6.20 -7.98
N ASP A 54 -16.04 -7.18 -7.74
CA ASP A 54 -15.94 -8.49 -8.38
C ASP A 54 -16.12 -8.38 -9.91
N THR A 55 -17.04 -7.52 -10.38
CA THR A 55 -17.26 -7.24 -11.80
C THR A 55 -16.10 -6.46 -12.42
N ILE A 56 -15.53 -5.51 -11.68
CA ILE A 56 -14.34 -4.77 -12.13
C ILE A 56 -13.19 -5.77 -12.37
N MET A 57 -12.95 -6.68 -11.41
CA MET A 57 -11.85 -7.64 -11.49
C MET A 57 -12.06 -8.71 -12.55
N GLU A 58 -13.29 -9.20 -12.76
CA GLU A 58 -13.61 -10.09 -13.88
C GLU A 58 -13.25 -9.45 -15.23
N GLN A 59 -13.58 -8.18 -15.42
CA GLN A 59 -13.25 -7.45 -16.65
C GLN A 59 -11.76 -7.15 -16.77
N TYR A 60 -11.09 -6.86 -15.66
CA TYR A 60 -9.65 -6.64 -15.60
C TYR A 60 -8.88 -7.91 -16.05
N GLU A 61 -9.20 -9.06 -15.46
CA GLU A 61 -8.57 -10.36 -15.76
C GLU A 61 -8.81 -10.84 -17.18
N ARG A 62 -9.95 -10.46 -17.78
CA ARG A 62 -10.27 -10.79 -19.17
C ARG A 62 -9.26 -10.21 -20.16
N VAL A 63 -8.68 -9.04 -19.86
CA VAL A 63 -7.85 -8.28 -20.81
C VAL A 63 -6.39 -8.13 -20.35
N THR A 64 -6.14 -8.17 -19.05
CA THR A 64 -4.81 -8.00 -18.46
C THR A 64 -4.28 -9.34 -17.96
N PRO A 65 -3.01 -9.71 -18.26
CA PRO A 65 -1.96 -8.90 -18.88
C PRO A 65 -1.86 -9.04 -20.42
N HIS A 66 -2.68 -9.87 -21.05
CA HIS A 66 -2.44 -10.35 -22.41
C HIS A 66 -2.74 -9.35 -23.54
N ALA A 67 -3.82 -8.58 -23.42
CA ALA A 67 -4.26 -7.60 -24.43
C ALA A 67 -3.96 -6.16 -23.98
N TYR A 68 -3.80 -5.94 -22.68
CA TYR A 68 -3.72 -4.60 -22.10
C TYR A 68 -2.80 -4.56 -20.88
N THR A 69 -1.86 -3.61 -20.91
CA THR A 69 -1.11 -3.18 -19.73
C THR A 69 -1.75 -1.90 -19.18
N PRO A 70 -2.32 -1.96 -17.96
CA PRO A 70 -2.89 -0.81 -17.28
C PRO A 70 -1.96 0.40 -17.18
N THR A 71 -2.50 1.59 -17.41
CA THR A 71 -1.78 2.83 -17.09
C THR A 71 -1.74 3.04 -15.57
N PHE A 72 -0.76 3.81 -15.07
CA PHE A 72 -0.66 4.13 -13.65
C PHE A 72 -1.96 4.69 -13.06
N THR A 73 -2.61 5.61 -13.77
CA THR A 73 -3.87 6.21 -13.32
C THR A 73 -5.01 5.19 -13.27
N ALA A 74 -5.03 4.21 -14.19
CA ALA A 74 -6.06 3.17 -14.15
C ALA A 74 -5.85 2.18 -12.99
N LEU A 75 -4.59 1.88 -12.66
CA LEU A 75 -4.26 1.08 -11.48
C LEU A 75 -4.57 1.80 -10.18
N ASP A 76 -4.34 3.12 -10.13
CA ASP A 76 -4.69 3.93 -8.97
C ASP A 76 -6.23 3.98 -8.75
N ASP A 77 -7.00 4.20 -9.83
CA ASP A 77 -8.47 4.13 -9.79
C ASP A 77 -8.95 2.73 -9.36
N LEU A 78 -8.26 1.65 -9.77
CA LEU A 78 -8.55 0.28 -9.36
C LEU A 78 -8.26 0.03 -7.88
N LEU A 79 -7.11 0.50 -7.37
CA LEU A 79 -6.76 0.41 -5.94
C LEU A 79 -7.80 1.17 -5.09
N GLN A 80 -8.23 2.34 -5.54
CA GLN A 80 -9.30 3.08 -4.87
C GLN A 80 -10.63 2.31 -4.88
N ALA A 81 -11.00 1.69 -6.00
CA ALA A 81 -12.21 0.87 -6.08
C ALA A 81 -12.12 -0.36 -5.16
N ILE A 82 -10.95 -1.01 -5.07
CA ILE A 82 -10.70 -2.11 -4.12
C ILE A 82 -10.91 -1.64 -2.68
N ASP A 83 -10.33 -0.50 -2.31
CA ASP A 83 -10.42 0.05 -0.97
C ASP A 83 -11.85 0.42 -0.57
N LEU A 84 -12.61 1.05 -1.47
CA LEU A 84 -13.99 1.46 -1.23
C LEU A 84 -14.97 0.29 -1.09
N ASN A 85 -14.64 -0.87 -1.65
CA ASN A 85 -15.52 -2.04 -1.69
C ASN A 85 -15.01 -3.20 -0.82
N ASP A 86 -14.07 -2.96 0.10
CA ASP A 86 -13.44 -4.00 0.93
C ASP A 86 -12.86 -5.18 0.11
N GLY A 87 -12.39 -4.91 -1.11
CA GLY A 87 -11.91 -5.90 -2.10
C GLY A 87 -10.52 -6.48 -1.81
N TYR A 88 -10.11 -6.58 -0.55
CA TYR A 88 -8.73 -6.88 -0.13
C TYR A 88 -8.15 -8.16 -0.73
N LYS A 89 -9.00 -9.15 -1.05
CA LYS A 89 -8.62 -10.43 -1.68
C LYS A 89 -7.90 -10.26 -3.03
N TYR A 90 -8.09 -9.13 -3.71
CA TYR A 90 -7.49 -8.85 -5.01
C TYR A 90 -6.11 -8.19 -4.92
N LEU A 91 -5.74 -7.60 -3.77
CA LEU A 91 -4.47 -6.89 -3.62
C LEU A 91 -3.22 -7.74 -3.91
N PRO A 92 -3.16 -9.06 -3.59
CA PRO A 92 -2.00 -9.88 -3.95
C PRO A 92 -1.82 -10.02 -5.46
N GLN A 93 -2.91 -10.16 -6.21
CA GLN A 93 -2.86 -10.21 -7.67
C GLN A 93 -2.41 -8.87 -8.24
N ILE A 94 -2.94 -7.75 -7.73
CA ILE A 94 -2.50 -6.43 -8.16
C ILE A 94 -1.00 -6.24 -7.89
N TRP A 95 -0.48 -6.70 -6.75
CA TRP A 95 0.96 -6.68 -6.50
C TRP A 95 1.75 -7.48 -7.55
N SER A 96 1.33 -8.71 -7.86
CA SER A 96 1.95 -9.53 -8.90
C SER A 96 1.98 -8.81 -10.25
N ASP A 97 0.91 -8.11 -10.60
CA ASP A 97 0.81 -7.32 -11.82
C ASP A 97 1.72 -6.09 -11.79
N LEU A 98 1.83 -5.39 -10.65
CA LEU A 98 2.81 -4.30 -10.49
C LEU A 98 4.25 -4.80 -10.68
N VAL A 99 4.57 -6.01 -10.22
CA VAL A 99 5.88 -6.61 -10.48
C VAL A 99 6.05 -6.93 -11.97
N LEU A 100 5.04 -7.55 -12.59
CA LEU A 100 5.05 -7.93 -14.00
C LEU A 100 5.22 -6.72 -14.94
N PHE A 101 4.56 -5.60 -14.64
CA PHE A 101 4.62 -4.38 -15.45
C PHE A 101 5.80 -3.47 -15.10
N GLU A 102 6.72 -3.92 -14.25
CA GLU A 102 7.87 -3.13 -13.74
C GLU A 102 7.45 -1.88 -12.94
N TYR A 103 6.25 -1.88 -12.38
CA TYR A 103 5.68 -0.80 -11.57
C TYR A 103 5.95 -0.96 -10.08
N ALA A 104 6.56 -2.07 -9.64
CA ALA A 104 6.94 -2.29 -8.24
C ALA A 104 8.01 -1.31 -7.70
N ARG A 105 8.48 -0.34 -8.49
CA ARG A 105 9.34 0.79 -8.07
C ARG A 105 8.63 2.15 -8.13
N ARG A 106 7.34 2.16 -8.41
CA ARG A 106 6.50 3.35 -8.43
C ARG A 106 6.00 3.65 -7.03
N GLU A 107 6.72 4.52 -6.34
CA GLU A 107 6.46 4.91 -4.95
C GLU A 107 4.98 5.20 -4.69
N ASP A 108 4.32 5.95 -5.58
CA ASP A 108 2.91 6.30 -5.50
C ASP A 108 1.98 5.08 -5.46
N LEU A 109 2.15 4.14 -6.40
CA LEU A 109 1.32 2.94 -6.47
C LEU A 109 1.63 1.95 -5.34
N VAL A 110 2.91 1.77 -5.01
CA VAL A 110 3.31 0.85 -3.95
C VAL A 110 2.84 1.37 -2.58
N GLU A 111 2.98 2.68 -2.32
CA GLU A 111 2.45 3.30 -1.10
C GLU A 111 0.92 3.15 -1.02
N HIS A 112 0.17 3.41 -2.10
CA HIS A 112 -1.28 3.25 -2.11
C HIS A 112 -1.68 1.79 -1.81
N LEU A 113 -1.06 0.81 -2.48
CA LEU A 113 -1.33 -0.60 -2.25
C LEU A 113 -1.03 -1.03 -0.80
N LEU A 114 0.13 -0.65 -0.25
CA LEU A 114 0.51 -0.99 1.12
C LEU A 114 -0.41 -0.34 2.15
N THR A 115 -0.78 0.92 1.94
CA THR A 115 -1.67 1.63 2.86
C THR A 115 -3.05 0.98 2.93
N ILE A 116 -3.59 0.46 1.81
CA ILE A 116 -4.84 -0.31 1.81
C ILE A 116 -4.68 -1.61 2.60
N MET A 117 -3.60 -2.38 2.37
CA MET A 117 -3.32 -3.63 3.10
C MET A 117 -3.22 -3.42 4.63
N ALA A 118 -2.69 -2.28 5.04
CA ALA A 118 -2.48 -1.95 6.45
C ALA A 118 -3.75 -1.59 7.22
N LYS A 119 -4.85 -1.20 6.55
CA LYS A 119 -6.06 -0.68 7.20
C LYS A 119 -6.74 -1.67 8.13
N LYS A 120 -6.73 -2.96 7.76
CA LYS A 120 -7.51 -3.98 8.43
C LYS A 120 -6.80 -5.32 8.43
N LYS A 121 -6.74 -5.95 9.61
CA LYS A 121 -6.31 -7.34 9.77
C LYS A 121 -7.24 -8.27 8.99
N GLN A 122 -6.67 -9.11 8.15
CA GLN A 122 -7.40 -10.09 7.35
C GLN A 122 -7.40 -11.48 8.03
N ASP A 123 -8.07 -12.45 7.42
CA ASP A 123 -7.88 -13.85 7.79
C ASP A 123 -6.43 -14.28 7.59
N GLN A 124 -6.04 -15.38 8.23
CA GLN A 124 -4.64 -15.81 8.27
C GLN A 124 -4.05 -16.02 6.86
N GLN A 125 -4.82 -16.60 5.92
CA GLN A 125 -4.30 -16.91 4.60
C GLN A 125 -4.00 -15.63 3.82
N LEU A 126 -4.93 -14.66 3.82
CA LEU A 126 -4.72 -13.39 3.15
C LEU A 126 -3.67 -12.53 3.85
N GLN A 127 -3.62 -12.56 5.19
CA GLN A 127 -2.63 -11.83 5.97
C GLN A 127 -1.20 -12.34 5.72
N ASP A 128 -1.03 -13.66 5.54
CA ASP A 128 0.25 -14.26 5.17
C ASP A 128 0.74 -13.78 3.80
N LEU A 129 -0.18 -13.62 2.84
CA LEU A 129 0.14 -13.03 1.54
C LEU A 129 0.57 -11.56 1.68
N PHE A 130 -0.09 -10.77 2.51
CA PHE A 130 0.31 -9.38 2.74
C PHE A 130 1.69 -9.28 3.39
N MET A 131 2.02 -10.16 4.34
CA MET A 131 3.36 -10.23 4.91
C MET A 131 4.42 -10.64 3.89
N GLN A 132 4.10 -11.56 2.96
CA GLN A 132 5.01 -11.91 1.86
C GLN A 132 5.27 -10.72 0.94
N ILE A 133 4.24 -9.94 0.63
CA ILE A 133 4.37 -8.73 -0.19
C ILE A 133 5.24 -7.68 0.52
N ALA A 134 5.02 -7.46 1.82
CA ALA A 134 5.86 -6.59 2.63
C ALA A 134 7.34 -7.02 2.61
N ALA A 135 7.60 -8.32 2.71
CA ALA A 135 8.96 -8.87 2.60
C ALA A 135 9.56 -8.65 1.20
N ASN A 136 8.78 -8.82 0.13
CA ASN A 136 9.25 -8.59 -1.24
C ASN A 136 9.55 -7.10 -1.52
N VAL A 137 8.76 -6.17 -0.97
CA VAL A 137 9.06 -4.73 -1.01
C VAL A 137 10.40 -4.43 -0.35
N LYS A 138 10.67 -5.05 0.81
CA LYS A 138 11.94 -4.90 1.51
C LYS A 138 13.11 -5.45 0.71
N GLU A 139 12.97 -6.67 0.19
CA GLU A 139 13.99 -7.30 -0.66
C GLU A 139 14.35 -6.39 -1.84
N LYS A 140 13.34 -5.84 -2.51
CA LYS A 140 13.52 -4.92 -3.63
C LYS A 140 14.23 -3.63 -3.22
N PHE A 141 13.89 -3.07 -2.06
CA PHE A 141 14.58 -1.90 -1.49
C PHE A 141 16.06 -2.22 -1.20
N ASP A 142 16.35 -3.36 -0.57
CA ASP A 142 17.70 -3.80 -0.22
C ASP A 142 18.55 -4.12 -1.48
N GLU A 143 17.94 -4.65 -2.53
CA GLU A 143 18.56 -4.88 -3.84
C GLU A 143 18.89 -3.56 -4.55
N ASP A 144 17.92 -2.65 -4.60
CA ASP A 144 18.07 -1.35 -5.26
C ASP A 144 19.14 -0.51 -4.57
N ALA A 145 19.24 -0.57 -3.23
CA ALA A 145 20.28 0.11 -2.45
C ALA A 145 21.71 -0.37 -2.80
N LYS A 146 21.86 -1.63 -3.26
CA LYS A 146 23.16 -2.18 -3.69
C LYS A 146 23.48 -1.83 -5.15
N ASN A 147 22.50 -1.41 -5.93
CA ASN A 147 22.66 -1.15 -7.35
C ASN A 147 22.74 0.35 -7.66
N ALA A 148 23.94 0.93 -7.50
CA ALA A 148 24.21 2.34 -7.77
C ALA A 148 23.97 2.79 -9.23
N ARG A 149 23.77 1.86 -10.18
CA ARG A 149 23.48 2.17 -11.59
C ARG A 149 21.98 2.28 -11.87
N LEU A 150 21.14 1.92 -10.91
CA LEU A 150 19.70 1.94 -11.08
C LEU A 150 19.21 3.40 -11.13
N MET A 151 18.64 3.81 -12.27
CA MET A 151 18.21 5.19 -12.49
C MET A 151 17.04 5.61 -11.59
N ARG A 152 16.21 4.66 -11.16
CA ARG A 152 15.03 4.88 -10.32
C ARG A 152 14.92 3.75 -9.29
N PRO A 153 15.68 3.81 -8.19
CA PRO A 153 15.53 2.88 -7.09
C PRO A 153 14.20 3.09 -6.39
N LEU A 154 13.66 2.03 -5.78
CA LEU A 154 12.56 2.16 -4.84
C LEU A 154 13.03 2.96 -3.61
N VAL A 155 12.32 4.04 -3.28
CA VAL A 155 12.52 4.80 -2.04
C VAL A 155 11.36 4.53 -1.09
N LEU A 156 11.67 4.16 0.15
CA LEU A 156 10.64 4.02 1.19
C LEU A 156 10.28 5.39 1.77
N THR A 157 8.99 5.68 1.83
CA THR A 157 8.46 6.86 2.54
C THR A 157 8.09 6.51 3.98
N GLY A 158 7.92 7.52 4.83
CA GLY A 158 7.41 7.31 6.19
C GLY A 158 6.05 6.60 6.18
N ARG A 159 5.15 6.98 5.25
CA ARG A 159 3.83 6.33 5.10
C ARG A 159 3.95 4.86 4.73
N MET A 160 4.82 4.50 3.79
CA MET A 160 5.10 3.11 3.44
C MET A 160 5.61 2.34 4.64
N ILE A 161 6.54 2.90 5.42
CA ILE A 161 7.07 2.24 6.62
C ILE A 161 5.96 2.01 7.66
N GLY A 162 5.13 3.02 7.93
CA GLY A 162 3.98 2.86 8.82
C GLY A 162 3.02 1.76 8.36
N ALA A 163 2.76 1.65 7.06
CA ALA A 163 1.95 0.59 6.49
C ALA A 163 2.62 -0.80 6.64
N LEU A 164 3.91 -0.91 6.33
CA LEU A 164 4.69 -2.15 6.46
C LEU A 164 4.74 -2.63 7.92
N VAL A 165 4.90 -1.71 8.88
CA VAL A 165 4.79 -2.01 10.32
C VAL A 165 3.42 -2.62 10.64
N LEU A 166 2.33 -1.95 10.27
CA LEU A 166 0.97 -2.42 10.54
C LEU A 166 0.66 -3.76 9.89
N ILE A 167 1.09 -4.00 8.65
CA ILE A 167 0.91 -5.29 7.96
C ILE A 167 1.55 -6.44 8.75
N ASN A 168 2.78 -6.25 9.25
CA ASN A 168 3.47 -7.29 10.01
C ASN A 168 2.88 -7.45 11.42
N LEU A 169 2.44 -6.38 12.07
CA LEU A 169 1.73 -6.46 13.35
C LEU A 169 0.39 -7.19 13.22
N ASN A 170 -0.37 -6.94 12.15
CA ASN A 170 -1.63 -7.64 11.88
C ASN A 170 -1.43 -9.15 11.70
N GLY A 171 -0.30 -9.55 11.13
CA GLY A 171 0.13 -10.96 11.00
C GLY A 171 0.82 -11.54 12.23
N GLY A 172 1.02 -10.76 13.29
CA GLY A 172 1.64 -11.21 14.55
C GLY A 172 3.18 -11.30 14.52
N ASP A 173 3.84 -10.77 13.48
CA ASP A 173 5.30 -10.78 13.37
C ASP A 173 5.91 -9.48 13.89
N PHE A 174 5.99 -9.37 15.23
CA PHE A 174 6.57 -8.20 15.90
C PHE A 174 8.02 -7.91 15.48
N ASN A 175 8.81 -8.96 15.24
CA ASN A 175 10.23 -8.79 14.91
C ASN A 175 10.39 -8.11 13.55
N LYS A 176 9.63 -8.55 12.53
CA LYS A 176 9.63 -7.87 11.23
C LYS A 176 9.03 -6.48 11.29
N ALA A 177 7.95 -6.29 12.04
CA ALA A 177 7.39 -4.95 12.25
C ALA A 177 8.44 -3.99 12.83
N TRP A 178 9.19 -4.43 13.83
CA TRP A 178 10.29 -3.64 14.39
C TRP A 178 11.42 -3.40 13.37
N GLU A 179 11.77 -4.39 12.56
CA GLU A 179 12.79 -4.25 11.52
C GLU A 179 12.46 -3.11 10.55
N PHE A 180 11.20 -2.99 10.10
CA PHE A 180 10.76 -1.88 9.26
C PHE A 180 10.88 -0.51 9.95
N PHE A 181 10.52 -0.44 11.23
CA PHE A 181 10.66 0.80 12.00
C PHE A 181 12.14 1.15 12.26
N ASP A 182 13.00 0.16 12.46
CA ASP A 182 14.44 0.35 12.61
C ASP A 182 15.10 0.91 11.33
N ILE A 183 14.61 0.53 10.14
CA ILE A 183 14.99 1.17 8.87
C ILE A 183 14.69 2.67 8.91
N TYR A 184 13.54 3.06 9.47
CA TYR A 184 13.20 4.48 9.64
C TYR A 184 14.15 5.19 10.60
N LEU A 185 14.38 4.62 11.79
CA LEU A 185 15.27 5.22 12.79
C LEU A 185 16.70 5.44 12.27
N LYS A 186 17.21 4.49 11.49
CA LYS A 186 18.56 4.56 10.90
C LYS A 186 18.67 5.56 9.74
N ASN A 187 17.56 5.84 9.05
CA ASN A 187 17.54 6.64 7.83
C ASN A 187 16.61 7.86 7.91
N LYS A 188 16.38 8.40 9.13
CA LYS A 188 15.45 9.54 9.38
C LYS A 188 15.65 10.72 8.42
N ASN A 189 16.89 11.02 8.04
CA ASN A 189 17.21 12.16 7.17
C ASN A 189 16.99 11.90 5.67
N GLN A 190 16.81 10.63 5.26
CA GLN A 190 16.66 10.23 3.86
C GLN A 190 15.23 9.84 3.53
N ILE A 191 14.44 9.43 4.53
CA ILE A 191 13.06 9.01 4.34
C ILE A 191 12.15 10.23 4.37
N ASN A 192 11.41 10.42 3.27
CA ASN A 192 10.43 11.50 3.15
C ASN A 192 9.14 11.14 3.90
N GLY A 193 8.64 12.10 4.68
CA GLY A 193 7.39 11.96 5.44
C GLY A 193 7.53 11.12 6.71
N LEU A 194 6.40 10.95 7.39
CA LEU A 194 6.34 10.36 8.73
C LEU A 194 5.53 9.05 8.73
N PRO A 195 5.94 8.02 9.50
CA PRO A 195 5.10 6.86 9.77
C PRO A 195 3.80 7.26 10.46
N SER A 196 2.66 6.67 10.07
CA SER A 196 1.36 7.04 10.64
C SER A 196 1.32 6.92 12.17
N GLU A 197 0.58 7.81 12.85
CA GLU A 197 0.40 7.73 14.31
C GLU A 197 -0.12 6.34 14.75
N VAL A 198 -1.09 5.80 14.02
CA VAL A 198 -1.67 4.47 14.30
C VAL A 198 -0.60 3.38 14.29
N SER A 199 0.37 3.44 13.37
CA SER A 199 1.46 2.48 13.30
C SER A 199 2.40 2.55 14.51
N LEU A 200 2.73 3.75 14.99
CA LEU A 200 3.61 3.92 16.15
C LEU A 200 2.92 3.56 17.46
N VAL A 201 1.64 3.92 17.61
CA VAL A 201 0.83 3.52 18.77
C VAL A 201 0.75 2.00 18.85
N SER A 202 0.38 1.33 17.75
CA SER A 202 0.28 -0.14 17.70
C SER A 202 1.62 -0.82 17.97
N LEU A 203 2.71 -0.27 17.44
CA LEU A 203 4.06 -0.79 17.68
C LEU A 203 4.48 -0.62 19.14
N CYS A 204 4.19 0.54 19.76
CA CYS A 204 4.48 0.82 21.16
C CYS A 204 3.69 -0.11 22.09
N GLU A 205 2.41 -0.34 21.81
CA GLU A 205 1.59 -1.32 22.54
C GLU A 205 2.17 -2.73 22.49
N GLN A 206 2.65 -3.17 21.32
CA GLN A 206 3.33 -4.46 21.19
C GLN A 206 4.69 -4.51 21.89
N CYS A 207 5.43 -3.39 21.93
CA CYS A 207 6.66 -3.29 22.71
C CYS A 207 6.40 -3.41 24.22
N LEU A 208 5.27 -2.86 24.70
CA LEU A 208 4.83 -2.99 26.10
C LEU A 208 4.48 -4.42 26.46
N GLU A 209 3.75 -5.12 25.58
CA GLU A 209 3.43 -6.54 25.76
C GLU A 209 4.70 -7.41 25.81
N ALA A 210 5.69 -7.09 24.97
CA ALA A 210 6.99 -7.74 24.96
C ALA A 210 7.93 -7.29 26.12
N GLN A 211 7.50 -6.35 26.98
CA GLN A 211 8.28 -5.75 28.06
C GLN A 211 9.63 -5.17 27.61
N ASN A 212 9.73 -4.69 26.36
CA ASN A 212 10.96 -4.14 25.83
C ASN A 212 11.02 -2.62 26.03
N VAL A 213 11.67 -2.21 27.13
CA VAL A 213 11.76 -0.80 27.55
C VAL A 213 12.40 0.08 26.48
N ASN A 214 13.54 -0.34 25.91
CA ASN A 214 14.27 0.49 24.94
C ASN A 214 13.43 0.74 23.69
N LYS A 215 12.79 -0.31 23.17
CA LYS A 215 11.91 -0.19 22.00
C LYS A 215 10.69 0.71 22.27
N CYS A 216 10.12 0.65 23.48
CA CYS A 216 9.06 1.58 23.88
C CYS A 216 9.55 3.02 23.87
N LEU A 217 10.73 3.29 24.44
CA LEU A 217 11.31 4.63 24.46
C LEU A 217 11.59 5.14 23.05
N ASP A 218 12.19 4.33 22.17
CA ASP A 218 12.44 4.70 20.78
C ASP A 218 11.13 5.07 20.03
N THR A 219 10.04 4.32 20.26
CA THR A 219 8.73 4.66 19.67
C THR A 219 8.15 5.96 20.24
N LEU A 220 8.26 6.20 21.54
CA LEU A 220 7.75 7.41 22.19
C LEU A 220 8.55 8.64 21.78
N THR A 221 9.87 8.54 21.69
CA THR A 221 10.73 9.60 21.17
C THR A 221 10.35 9.93 19.73
N ALA A 222 10.12 8.93 18.88
CA ALA A 222 9.63 9.20 17.52
C ALA A 222 8.24 9.87 17.52
N MET A 223 7.30 9.42 18.35
CA MET A 223 5.99 10.08 18.48
C MET A 223 6.10 11.53 18.96
N SER A 224 7.05 11.81 19.86
CA SER A 224 7.37 13.14 20.36
C SER A 224 7.98 14.03 19.28
N ASP A 225 8.98 13.51 18.55
CA ASP A 225 9.60 14.20 17.40
C ASP A 225 8.54 14.65 16.38
N PHE A 226 7.45 13.89 16.23
CA PHE A 226 6.36 14.15 15.28
C PHE A 226 5.18 14.93 15.86
N ALA A 227 5.22 15.25 17.17
CA ALA A 227 4.14 15.89 17.90
C ALA A 227 2.79 15.16 17.74
N TYR A 228 2.81 13.82 17.86
CA TYR A 228 1.59 13.03 17.73
C TYR A 228 0.66 13.15 18.96
N PRO A 229 -0.65 13.42 18.76
CA PRO A 229 -1.60 13.65 19.86
C PRO A 229 -1.67 12.54 20.90
N LYS A 230 -1.48 11.27 20.51
CA LYS A 230 -1.57 10.12 21.42
C LYS A 230 -0.30 9.88 22.25
N LEU A 231 0.69 10.77 22.20
CA LEU A 231 1.93 10.64 22.96
C LEU A 231 1.68 10.52 24.47
N ASP A 232 0.92 11.46 25.05
CA ASP A 232 0.70 11.51 26.50
C ASP A 232 0.01 10.24 27.01
N GLU A 233 -1.05 9.80 26.32
CA GLU A 233 -1.77 8.57 26.63
C GLU A 233 -0.83 7.35 26.61
N MET A 234 0.06 7.27 25.61
CA MET A 234 1.00 6.16 25.51
C MET A 234 2.11 6.24 26.58
N ALA A 235 2.64 7.43 26.86
CA ALA A 235 3.66 7.63 27.88
C ALA A 235 3.15 7.25 29.29
N GLU A 236 1.89 7.58 29.60
CA GLU A 236 1.22 7.14 30.84
C GLU A 236 1.09 5.61 30.90
N LYS A 237 0.64 4.96 29.83
CA LYS A 237 0.55 3.49 29.77
C LYS A 237 1.93 2.83 29.98
N VAL A 238 2.98 3.39 29.40
CA VAL A 238 4.35 2.88 29.50
C VAL A 238 4.87 3.02 30.92
N THR A 239 4.73 4.20 31.52
CA THR A 239 5.21 4.48 32.88
C THR A 239 4.44 3.70 33.96
N ALA A 240 3.18 3.37 33.71
CA ALA A 240 2.36 2.54 34.59
C ALA A 240 2.74 1.05 34.55
N LYS A 241 3.06 0.51 33.36
CA LYS A 241 3.37 -0.91 33.17
C LYS A 241 4.84 -1.27 33.34
N LEU A 242 5.75 -0.35 33.07
CA LEU A 242 7.19 -0.60 33.09
C LEU A 242 7.88 0.14 34.24
N SER A 243 8.81 -0.56 34.90
CA SER A 243 9.69 0.04 35.91
C SER A 243 10.80 0.83 35.21
N LEU A 244 10.55 2.10 34.93
CA LEU A 244 11.51 3.01 34.30
C LEU A 244 12.49 3.61 35.32
N THR A 245 13.74 3.82 34.89
CA THR A 245 14.72 4.60 35.69
C THR A 245 14.33 6.08 35.74
N GLN A 246 14.90 6.84 36.68
CA GLN A 246 14.65 8.28 36.78
C GLN A 246 15.05 9.04 35.51
N GLU A 247 16.16 8.66 34.87
CA GLU A 247 16.63 9.26 33.61
C GLU A 247 15.66 8.98 32.46
N GLN A 248 15.16 7.74 32.36
CA GLN A 248 14.17 7.35 31.34
C GLN A 248 12.83 8.06 31.53
N ARG A 249 12.41 8.29 32.78
CA ARG A 249 11.22 9.11 33.07
C ARG A 249 11.42 10.55 32.68
N PHE A 250 12.58 11.14 32.97
CA PHE A 250 12.87 12.53 32.62
C PHE A 250 12.87 12.74 31.10
N ALA A 251 13.43 11.80 30.34
CA ALA A 251 13.42 11.83 28.87
C ALA A 251 12.01 11.81 28.25
N LEU A 252 10.99 11.29 28.94
CA LEU A 252 9.61 11.23 28.43
C LEU A 252 8.81 12.53 28.62
N TYR A 253 9.20 13.37 29.59
CA TYR A 253 8.44 14.59 29.95
C TYR A 253 9.18 15.90 29.60
N CYS A 254 10.34 15.80 28.95
CA CYS A 254 11.15 16.95 28.53
C CYS A 254 11.12 17.12 27.01
N HIS A 255 9.94 17.37 26.45
CA HIS A 255 9.77 17.73 25.03
C HIS A 255 8.70 18.82 24.89
#